data_AF-A0A6J7IVI9-F1
#
_entry.id   AF-A0A6J7IVI9-F1
#
_cell.length_a   1.000
_cell.length_b   1.000
_cell.length_c   1.000
_cell.angle_alpha   90.00
_cell.angle_beta   90.00
_cell.angle_gamma   90.00
#
_symmetry.space_group_name_H-M   'P 1'
#
loop_
_entity.id
_entity.type
_entity.pdbx_description
1 polymer ?
#
loop_
_entity_poly.entity_id
_entity_poly.type
_entity_poly.pdbx_seq_one_letter_code
_entity_poly.pdbx_strand_id
1 'polypeptide(L)'
;MRLTLRLPLLVALLCAGLWLASSAEATTVGGLRYAAASQAPAPAPAPAPTPGTTGGTDPSAPIPPPADPGTVIPAPKRGQVARLLPNGLAVAPAGAPAVVRLMIDAANRIARTPYVWGGGHQRWDDAGYDCSGSVSYVLHAAGLLEDSLVSGDFVDWGLRGRGAWVAIFANEGHMYMSIAGLRFDTSGQKQSGSRWQRLRARNGGVSVRHPAGL
;
A
#
# COMPACT_ATOMS: atom_id res chain seq x y z
N MET A 1 4.20 59.35 56.46
CA MET A 1 3.21 58.60 57.28
C MET A 1 2.57 57.53 56.39
N ARG A 2 2.80 56.25 56.73
CA ARG A 2 2.01 55.02 56.42
C ARG A 2 1.60 54.83 54.94
N LEU A 3 2.30 54.07 54.11
CA LEU A 3 2.50 52.60 54.09
C LEU A 3 1.19 51.79 54.20
N THR A 4 0.67 51.31 53.07
CA THR A 4 -0.04 50.03 52.99
C THR A 4 0.35 49.31 51.70
N LEU A 5 1.12 48.25 51.91
CA LEU A 5 1.61 47.24 50.99
C LEU A 5 0.50 46.18 50.78
N ARG A 6 0.21 45.76 49.53
CA ARG A 6 -0.28 44.41 49.19
C ARG A 6 0.15 44.02 47.77
N LEU A 7 1.19 43.19 47.66
CA LEU A 7 1.45 42.19 46.60
C LEU A 7 0.89 40.83 47.13
N PRO A 8 0.79 39.69 46.40
CA PRO A 8 1.16 39.36 45.00
C PRO A 8 0.06 38.56 44.24
N LEU A 9 0.17 38.23 42.95
CA LEU A 9 0.64 36.94 42.37
C LEU A 9 0.21 36.97 40.87
N LEU A 10 1.08 36.82 39.87
CA LEU A 10 1.33 35.60 39.06
C LEU A 10 2.25 36.07 37.91
N VAL A 11 3.53 35.69 37.84
CA VAL A 11 4.07 34.48 37.18
C VAL A 11 3.50 34.22 35.78
N ALA A 12 4.26 34.60 34.75
CA ALA A 12 4.42 33.81 33.52
C ALA A 12 5.77 34.18 32.86
N LEU A 13 6.76 33.33 33.11
CA LEU A 13 8.08 33.29 32.50
C LEU A 13 8.03 32.50 31.18
N LEU A 14 8.93 32.86 30.24
CA LEU A 14 9.66 31.99 29.29
C LEU A 14 8.81 31.35 28.15
N CYS A 15 9.29 31.06 26.95
CA CYS A 15 10.65 30.86 26.45
C CYS A 15 10.66 30.91 24.91
N ALA A 16 11.84 31.18 24.35
CA ALA A 16 12.18 31.26 22.92
C ALA A 16 12.15 29.91 22.18
N GLY A 17 12.16 29.96 20.84
CA GLY A 17 12.38 28.78 20.00
C GLY A 17 12.35 29.08 18.51
N LEU A 18 13.40 29.75 18.01
CA LEU A 18 13.68 29.98 16.60
C LEU A 18 13.88 28.63 15.88
N TRP A 19 12.93 28.24 15.02
CA TRP A 19 13.06 27.06 14.16
C TRP A 19 13.91 27.42 12.93
N LEU A 20 15.19 27.05 12.93
CA LEU A 20 15.94 26.86 11.69
C LEU A 20 15.38 25.63 10.99
N ALA A 21 14.67 25.84 9.88
CA ALA A 21 14.30 24.77 8.96
C ALA A 21 15.58 24.20 8.31
N SER A 22 16.03 23.04 8.78
CA SER A 22 17.00 22.23 8.07
C SER A 22 16.34 21.70 6.80
N SER A 23 16.81 22.14 5.64
CA SER A 23 16.37 21.58 4.36
C SER A 23 16.96 20.18 4.21
N ALA A 24 16.15 19.15 4.43
CA ALA A 24 16.54 17.79 4.08
C ALA A 24 16.60 17.70 2.54
N GLU A 25 17.81 17.51 2.01
CA GLU A 25 18.04 17.29 0.59
C GLU A 25 17.40 15.96 0.16
N ALA A 26 16.42 16.06 -0.73
CA ALA A 26 15.76 14.90 -1.31
C ALA A 26 16.72 14.19 -2.26
N THR A 27 17.20 13.01 -1.85
CA THR A 27 17.90 12.08 -2.75
C THR A 27 16.95 11.66 -3.86
N THR A 28 17.21 12.16 -5.06
CA THR A 28 16.44 11.84 -6.27
C THR A 28 16.99 10.56 -6.89
N VAL A 29 16.19 9.49 -6.88
CA VAL A 29 16.37 8.35 -7.79
C VAL A 29 15.14 8.31 -8.69
N GLY A 30 15.27 8.80 -9.93
CA GLY A 30 14.24 8.64 -10.98
C GLY A 30 13.40 9.86 -11.34
N GLY A 31 13.57 11.02 -10.69
CA GLY A 31 13.11 12.33 -11.21
C GLY A 31 11.60 12.55 -11.36
N LEU A 32 10.73 11.59 -11.04
CA LEU A 32 9.28 11.71 -11.14
C LEU A 32 8.65 11.54 -9.76
N ARG A 33 8.03 12.61 -9.26
CA ARG A 33 7.07 12.53 -8.14
C ARG A 33 5.77 11.98 -8.71
N TYR A 34 5.28 10.87 -8.20
CA TYR A 34 3.93 10.42 -8.50
C TYR A 34 2.98 11.40 -7.80
N ALA A 35 2.13 12.07 -8.58
CA ALA A 35 1.14 12.99 -8.02
C ALA A 35 0.20 12.22 -7.09
N ALA A 36 -0.06 12.79 -5.91
CA ALA A 36 -1.16 12.36 -5.06
C ALA A 36 -2.47 12.51 -5.86
N ALA A 37 -3.21 11.41 -6.02
CA ALA A 37 -4.61 11.52 -6.41
C ALA A 37 -5.35 12.25 -5.28
N SER A 38 -6.12 13.28 -5.63
CA SER A 38 -6.82 14.12 -4.65
C SER A 38 -7.68 13.27 -3.73
N GLN A 39 -7.57 13.53 -2.43
CA GLN A 39 -8.40 12.90 -1.41
C GLN A 39 -9.87 13.16 -1.72
N ALA A 40 -10.61 12.10 -2.07
CA ALA A 40 -12.05 12.16 -2.05
C ALA A 40 -12.51 12.45 -0.60
N PRO A 41 -13.56 13.27 -0.39
CA PRO A 41 -14.06 13.55 0.94
C PRO A 41 -14.45 12.25 1.64
N ALA A 42 -14.23 12.18 2.95
CA ALA A 42 -14.67 11.07 3.78
C ALA A 42 -16.19 10.82 3.54
N PRO A 43 -16.63 9.56 3.35
CA PRO A 43 -18.05 9.27 3.28
C PRO A 43 -18.71 9.70 4.60
N ALA A 44 -19.88 10.34 4.49
CA ALA A 44 -20.72 10.67 5.65
C ALA A 44 -20.99 9.41 6.49
N PRO A 45 -21.18 9.52 7.82
CA PRO A 45 -21.53 8.37 8.65
C PRO A 45 -22.82 7.74 8.12
N ALA A 46 -22.76 6.44 7.83
CA ALA A 46 -23.93 5.69 7.38
C ALA A 46 -25.03 5.70 8.45
N PRO A 47 -26.32 5.83 8.08
CA PRO A 47 -27.41 5.67 9.02
C PRO A 47 -27.42 4.25 9.60
N ALA A 48 -27.82 4.12 10.87
CA ALA A 48 -27.95 2.84 11.56
C ALA A 48 -28.84 1.88 10.73
N PRO A 49 -28.50 0.58 10.63
CA PRO A 49 -29.26 -0.34 9.80
C PRO A 49 -30.66 -0.57 10.37
N THR A 50 -31.68 -0.15 9.63
CA THR A 50 -33.05 -0.63 9.77
C THR A 50 -33.10 -2.13 9.46
N PRO A 51 -33.84 -2.95 10.23
CA PRO A 51 -34.04 -4.35 9.90
C PRO A 51 -34.76 -4.48 8.55
N GLY A 52 -34.05 -5.04 7.56
CA GLY A 52 -34.61 -5.37 6.25
C GLY A 52 -34.20 -4.41 5.13
N THR A 53 -32.95 -4.52 4.67
CA THR A 53 -32.58 -4.62 3.24
C THR A 53 -31.11 -5.05 3.20
N THR A 54 -30.87 -6.25 2.68
CA THR A 54 -29.61 -6.98 2.77
C THR A 54 -28.61 -6.44 1.72
N GLY A 55 -27.65 -5.62 2.16
CA GLY A 55 -26.45 -5.25 1.41
C GLY A 55 -25.22 -5.96 1.96
N GLY A 56 -25.30 -7.29 2.07
CA GLY A 56 -24.17 -8.14 2.44
C GLY A 56 -23.81 -9.02 1.25
N THR A 57 -22.62 -8.86 0.68
CA THR A 57 -22.04 -9.91 -0.16
C THR A 57 -21.39 -10.94 0.76
N ASP A 58 -22.25 -11.88 1.15
CA ASP A 58 -22.01 -13.30 1.28
C ASP A 58 -20.71 -13.80 0.56
N PRO A 59 -19.88 -14.66 1.19
CA PRO A 59 -18.78 -15.36 0.52
C PRO A 59 -19.21 -16.29 -0.65
N SER A 60 -20.49 -16.27 -1.03
CA SER A 60 -21.10 -16.97 -2.18
C SER A 60 -21.53 -16.07 -3.35
N ALA A 61 -21.05 -14.82 -3.43
CA ALA A 61 -21.43 -13.90 -4.52
C ALA A 61 -21.13 -14.48 -5.93
N PRO A 62 -22.06 -14.36 -6.91
CA PRO A 62 -21.90 -14.93 -8.25
C PRO A 62 -20.71 -14.32 -9.01
N ILE A 63 -20.00 -15.20 -9.72
CA ILE A 63 -18.85 -14.88 -10.57
C ILE A 63 -19.27 -13.81 -11.60
N PRO A 64 -18.61 -12.63 -11.66
CA PRO A 64 -18.87 -11.67 -12.72
C PRO A 64 -18.54 -12.27 -14.10
N PRO A 65 -19.26 -11.90 -15.18
CA PRO A 65 -19.08 -12.44 -16.52
C PRO A 65 -17.64 -12.24 -17.05
N PRO A 66 -17.18 -13.07 -18.02
CA PRO A 66 -15.76 -13.23 -18.32
C PRO A 66 -15.15 -11.96 -18.92
N ALA A 67 -14.24 -11.34 -18.16
CA ALA A 67 -13.45 -10.19 -18.61
C ALA A 67 -12.12 -10.64 -19.22
N ASP A 68 -12.02 -10.48 -20.55
CA ASP A 68 -10.85 -10.63 -21.44
C ASP A 68 -10.16 -12.03 -21.42
N PRO A 69 -9.67 -12.58 -22.55
CA PRO A 69 -8.87 -13.80 -22.52
C PRO A 69 -7.57 -13.47 -21.78
N GLY A 70 -7.56 -13.80 -20.47
CA GLY A 70 -6.69 -13.20 -19.47
C GLY A 70 -5.26 -12.92 -19.94
N THR A 71 -4.76 -11.74 -19.60
CA THR A 71 -3.41 -11.31 -19.91
C THR A 71 -2.42 -12.41 -19.53
N VAL A 72 -1.81 -13.02 -20.55
CA VAL A 72 -0.71 -13.96 -20.35
C VAL A 72 0.46 -13.16 -19.81
N ILE A 73 0.91 -13.51 -18.63
CA ILE A 73 2.06 -12.87 -18.02
C ILE A 73 3.34 -13.53 -18.54
N PRO A 74 4.22 -12.80 -19.25
CA PRO A 74 5.55 -13.31 -19.57
C PRO A 74 6.32 -13.60 -18.29
N ALA A 75 7.08 -14.70 -18.28
CA ALA A 75 7.93 -15.05 -17.16
C ALA A 75 8.94 -13.91 -16.87
N PRO A 76 9.24 -13.63 -15.59
CA PRO A 76 10.29 -12.68 -15.22
C PRO A 76 11.64 -13.11 -15.83
N LYS A 77 12.50 -12.15 -16.18
CA LYS A 77 13.82 -12.46 -16.76
C LYS A 77 14.65 -13.28 -15.75
N ARG A 78 15.52 -14.15 -16.26
CA ARG A 78 16.41 -15.00 -15.44
C ARG A 78 17.23 -14.12 -14.49
N GLY A 79 17.20 -14.43 -13.19
CA GLY A 79 17.89 -13.64 -12.14
C GLY A 79 17.07 -12.50 -11.54
N GLN A 80 15.85 -12.23 -12.02
CA GLN A 80 14.94 -11.22 -11.47
C GLN A 80 13.82 -11.82 -10.61
N VAL A 81 14.01 -13.04 -10.10
CA VAL A 81 12.99 -13.78 -9.35
C VAL A 81 13.36 -13.87 -7.89
N ALA A 82 12.52 -13.32 -7.01
CA ALA A 82 12.60 -13.52 -5.58
C ALA A 82 12.27 -14.97 -5.20
N ARG A 83 12.88 -15.44 -4.11
CA ARG A 83 12.65 -16.79 -3.60
C ARG A 83 11.63 -16.75 -2.47
N LEU A 84 10.56 -17.52 -2.60
CA LEU A 84 9.62 -17.78 -1.51
C LEU A 84 10.20 -18.84 -0.58
N LEU A 85 10.34 -18.51 0.69
CA LEU A 85 10.87 -19.38 1.73
C LEU A 85 9.76 -20.25 2.36
N PRO A 86 10.12 -21.39 3.00
CA PRO A 86 9.16 -22.22 3.72
C PRO A 86 8.44 -21.49 4.86
N ASN A 87 9.07 -20.47 5.44
CA ASN A 87 8.47 -19.62 6.47
C ASN A 87 7.54 -18.54 5.88
N GLY A 88 7.10 -18.66 4.62
CA GLY A 88 6.14 -17.75 4.00
C GLY A 88 6.66 -16.35 3.71
N LEU A 89 7.95 -16.08 3.84
CA LEU A 89 8.57 -14.80 3.49
C LEU A 89 9.30 -14.87 2.15
N ALA A 90 9.55 -13.73 1.54
CA ALA A 90 10.29 -13.63 0.29
C ALA A 90 11.72 -13.11 0.52
N VAL A 91 12.68 -13.61 -0.26
CA VAL A 91 14.05 -13.09 -0.32
C VAL A 91 14.29 -12.51 -1.70
N ALA A 92 14.71 -11.25 -1.73
CA ALA A 92 15.07 -10.56 -2.97
C ALA A 92 16.25 -11.27 -3.67
N PRO A 93 16.27 -11.31 -5.02
CA PRO A 93 17.45 -11.79 -5.74
C PRO A 93 18.61 -10.81 -5.57
N ALA A 94 19.85 -11.31 -5.64
CA ALA A 94 21.05 -10.52 -5.37
C ALA A 94 21.21 -9.29 -6.28
N GLY A 95 20.75 -9.36 -7.53
CA GLY A 95 20.79 -8.26 -8.50
C GLY A 95 19.59 -7.31 -8.45
N ALA A 96 18.71 -7.42 -7.45
CA ALA A 96 17.55 -6.53 -7.33
C ALA A 96 17.96 -5.08 -7.05
N PRO A 97 17.36 -4.08 -7.73
CA PRO A 97 17.49 -2.68 -7.37
C PRO A 97 17.18 -2.45 -5.89
N ALA A 98 17.79 -1.42 -5.29
CA ALA A 98 17.56 -1.08 -3.88
C ALA A 98 16.07 -0.92 -3.56
N VAL A 99 15.32 -0.24 -4.45
CA VAL A 99 13.87 -0.04 -4.31
C VAL A 99 13.12 -1.38 -4.25
N VAL A 100 13.47 -2.35 -5.09
CA VAL A 100 12.83 -3.68 -5.09
C VAL A 100 13.13 -4.46 -3.80
N ARG A 101 14.35 -4.32 -3.26
CA ARG A 101 14.71 -4.91 -1.96
C ARG A 101 13.86 -4.31 -0.83
N LEU A 102 13.73 -2.99 -0.79
CA LEU A 102 12.86 -2.28 0.16
C LEU A 102 11.40 -2.73 0.06
N MET A 103 10.89 -2.92 -1.16
CA MET A 103 9.53 -3.42 -1.37
C MET A 103 9.35 -4.84 -0.81
N ILE A 104 10.32 -5.74 -1.02
CA ILE A 104 10.27 -7.10 -0.47
C ILE A 104 10.34 -7.07 1.06
N ASP A 105 11.21 -6.25 1.65
CA ASP A 105 11.33 -6.11 3.09
C ASP A 105 10.05 -5.53 3.72
N ALA A 106 9.44 -4.53 3.08
CA ALA A 106 8.14 -3.99 3.48
C ALA A 106 7.03 -5.04 3.39
N ALA A 107 6.93 -5.75 2.27
CA ALA A 107 5.95 -6.81 2.09
C ALA A 107 6.14 -7.95 3.10
N ASN A 108 7.38 -8.28 3.46
CA ASN A 108 7.68 -9.25 4.52
C ASN A 108 7.16 -8.81 5.90
N ARG A 109 7.31 -7.52 6.26
CA ARG A 109 6.81 -6.98 7.54
C ARG A 109 5.32 -7.20 7.72
N ILE A 110 4.53 -6.99 6.65
CA ILE A 110 3.08 -7.16 6.68
C ILE A 110 2.62 -8.48 6.06
N ALA A 111 3.51 -9.46 5.83
CA ALA A 111 3.13 -10.68 5.11
C ALA A 111 2.06 -11.50 5.84
N ARG A 112 2.01 -11.40 7.18
CA ARG A 112 1.18 -12.23 8.07
C ARG A 112 0.14 -11.45 8.88
N THR A 113 0.09 -10.12 8.74
CA THR A 113 -0.92 -9.30 9.41
C THR A 113 -2.31 -9.64 8.89
N PRO A 114 -3.39 -9.57 9.67
CA PRO A 114 -4.74 -9.89 9.19
C PRO A 114 -5.18 -9.00 8.01
N TYR A 115 -6.16 -9.50 7.26
CA TYR A 115 -6.95 -8.65 6.36
C TYR A 115 -7.95 -7.84 7.18
N VAL A 116 -7.88 -6.51 7.08
CA VAL A 116 -8.81 -5.58 7.72
C VAL A 116 -9.26 -4.60 6.66
N TRP A 117 -10.57 -4.52 6.41
CA TRP A 117 -11.15 -3.59 5.43
C TRP A 117 -10.82 -2.14 5.80
N GLY A 118 -10.23 -1.38 4.87
CA GLY A 118 -9.73 -0.02 5.11
C GLY A 118 -8.40 0.04 5.87
N GLY A 119 -7.84 -1.10 6.27
CA GLY A 119 -6.57 -1.16 7.00
C GLY A 119 -5.39 -0.69 6.14
N GLY A 120 -4.54 0.15 6.71
CA GLY A 120 -3.39 0.75 6.01
C GLY A 120 -3.67 2.03 5.21
N HIS A 121 -4.90 2.57 5.27
CA HIS A 121 -5.27 3.81 4.57
C HIS A 121 -5.23 5.08 5.45
N GLN A 122 -5.31 4.94 6.78
CA GLN A 122 -5.26 6.07 7.71
C GLN A 122 -3.91 6.22 8.41
N ARG A 123 -3.16 5.11 8.48
CA ARG A 123 -1.84 5.04 9.09
C ARG A 123 -1.03 3.92 8.44
N TRP A 124 0.28 4.12 8.35
CA TRP A 124 1.16 3.13 7.76
C TRP A 124 1.40 1.94 8.68
N ASP A 125 1.49 2.15 10.00
CA ASP A 125 1.60 1.06 10.97
C ASP A 125 0.22 0.70 11.51
N ASP A 126 -0.44 -0.24 10.83
CA ASP A 126 -1.78 -0.72 11.17
C ASP A 126 -1.78 -2.18 11.63
N ALA A 127 -2.83 -2.56 12.36
CA ALA A 127 -3.01 -3.91 12.88
C ALA A 127 -3.33 -4.93 11.76
N GLY A 128 -3.79 -4.46 10.60
CA GLY A 128 -4.11 -5.27 9.44
C GLY A 128 -4.25 -4.39 8.19
N TYR A 129 -4.25 -5.03 7.02
CA TYR A 129 -4.20 -4.34 5.73
C TYR A 129 -5.14 -5.00 4.74
N ASP A 130 -5.97 -4.20 4.07
CA ASP A 130 -6.75 -4.67 2.93
C ASP A 130 -5.87 -4.82 1.67
N CYS A 131 -6.48 -5.09 0.52
CA CYS A 131 -5.76 -5.31 -0.73
C CYS A 131 -4.96 -4.06 -1.17
N SER A 132 -5.60 -2.90 -1.17
CA SER A 132 -5.02 -1.63 -1.61
C SER A 132 -4.10 -0.99 -0.57
N GLY A 133 -4.40 -1.15 0.72
CA GLY A 133 -3.54 -0.79 1.83
C GLY A 133 -2.27 -1.64 1.87
N SER A 134 -2.35 -2.93 1.54
CA SER A 134 -1.16 -3.79 1.42
C SER A 134 -0.20 -3.32 0.31
N VAL A 135 -0.74 -2.96 -0.86
CA VAL A 135 0.07 -2.45 -1.99
C VAL A 135 0.59 -1.05 -1.69
N SER A 136 -0.25 -0.16 -1.15
CA SER A 136 0.13 1.20 -0.76
C SER A 136 1.26 1.20 0.28
N TYR A 137 1.17 0.36 1.31
CA TYR A 137 2.23 0.22 2.33
C TYR A 137 3.58 -0.14 1.71
N VAL A 138 3.59 -1.10 0.79
CA VAL A 138 4.81 -1.56 0.12
C VAL A 138 5.42 -0.45 -0.76
N LEU A 139 4.59 0.27 -1.51
CA LEU A 139 5.04 1.39 -2.34
C LEU A 139 5.52 2.57 -1.51
N HIS A 140 4.81 2.92 -0.44
CA HIS A 140 5.19 3.98 0.49
C HIS A 140 6.54 3.70 1.16
N ALA A 141 6.71 2.49 1.71
CA ALA A 141 7.96 2.08 2.34
C ALA A 141 9.16 2.06 1.37
N ALA A 142 8.89 2.00 0.05
CA ALA A 142 9.90 2.08 -1.00
C ALA A 142 10.10 3.50 -1.57
N GLY A 143 9.40 4.51 -1.01
CA GLY A 143 9.48 5.91 -1.45
C GLY A 143 8.77 6.18 -2.78
N LEU A 144 7.87 5.31 -3.22
CA LEU A 144 7.16 5.41 -4.49
C LEU A 144 5.76 6.02 -4.36
N LEU A 145 5.27 6.20 -3.12
CA LEU A 145 3.92 6.68 -2.85
C LEU A 145 3.91 7.51 -1.56
N GLU A 146 3.34 8.71 -1.61
CA GLU A 146 3.24 9.61 -0.45
C GLU A 146 2.00 9.32 0.38
N ASP A 147 0.85 9.09 -0.28
CA ASP A 147 -0.46 8.83 0.35
C ASP A 147 -1.03 7.47 -0.10
N SER A 148 -1.78 6.79 0.77
CA SER A 148 -2.43 5.53 0.40
C SER A 148 -3.51 5.75 -0.66
N LEU A 149 -3.61 4.80 -1.60
CA LEU A 149 -4.60 4.82 -2.68
C LEU A 149 -5.55 3.64 -2.55
N VAL A 150 -6.80 3.80 -2.99
CA VAL A 150 -7.75 2.69 -3.12
C VAL A 150 -7.54 1.92 -4.43
N SER A 151 -8.13 0.72 -4.55
CA SER A 151 -7.93 -0.17 -5.69
C SER A 151 -8.30 0.46 -7.05
N GLY A 152 -9.37 1.27 -7.07
CA GLY A 152 -9.80 2.01 -8.26
C GLY A 152 -8.73 2.98 -8.78
N ASP A 153 -8.05 3.70 -7.89
CA ASP A 153 -7.04 4.70 -8.28
C ASP A 153 -5.81 4.04 -8.92
N PHE A 154 -5.49 2.79 -8.54
CA PHE A 154 -4.41 2.02 -9.16
C PHE A 154 -4.71 1.55 -10.58
N VAL A 155 -5.96 1.66 -11.06
CA VAL A 155 -6.31 1.29 -12.44
C VAL A 155 -5.56 2.15 -13.45
N ASP A 156 -5.26 3.41 -13.12
CA ASP A 156 -4.55 4.38 -13.97
C ASP A 156 -3.27 4.95 -13.39
N TRP A 157 -2.84 4.45 -12.23
CA TRP A 157 -1.58 4.84 -11.60
C TRP A 157 -0.34 4.30 -12.34
N GLY A 158 0.73 5.10 -12.40
CA GLY A 158 2.01 4.68 -12.98
C GLY A 158 1.95 4.42 -14.50
N LEU A 159 2.85 3.57 -14.99
CA LEU A 159 2.94 3.21 -16.40
C LEU A 159 2.10 1.98 -16.72
N ARG A 160 1.53 1.96 -17.93
CA ARG A 160 0.73 0.82 -18.42
C ARG A 160 1.60 -0.43 -18.59
N GLY A 161 1.04 -1.59 -18.25
CA GLY A 161 1.68 -2.89 -18.43
C GLY A 161 2.59 -3.28 -17.26
N ARG A 162 3.36 -4.34 -17.47
CA ARG A 162 4.28 -4.89 -16.47
C ARG A 162 5.63 -4.18 -16.53
N GLY A 163 6.18 -3.90 -15.36
CA GLY A 163 7.57 -3.51 -15.20
C GLY A 163 8.53 -4.70 -15.25
N ALA A 164 9.82 -4.42 -15.22
CA ALA A 164 10.87 -5.44 -15.19
C ALA A 164 10.88 -6.24 -13.87
N TRP A 165 10.50 -5.58 -12.77
CA TRP A 165 10.52 -6.08 -11.41
C TRP A 165 9.13 -6.07 -10.78
N VAL A 166 8.33 -5.05 -11.09
CA VAL A 166 7.05 -4.80 -10.42
C VAL A 166 5.91 -4.80 -11.43
N ALA A 167 4.78 -5.39 -11.04
CA ALA A 167 3.51 -5.16 -11.72
C ALA A 167 2.39 -5.11 -10.69
N ILE A 168 1.50 -4.14 -10.82
CA ILE A 168 0.30 -3.96 -10.00
C ILE A 168 -0.88 -4.39 -10.86
N PHE A 169 -1.75 -5.20 -10.28
CA PHE A 169 -2.95 -5.71 -10.91
C PHE A 169 -4.12 -5.14 -10.14
N ALA A 170 -4.92 -4.30 -10.78
CA ALA A 170 -5.96 -3.54 -10.11
C ALA A 170 -7.26 -3.53 -10.93
N ASN A 171 -8.37 -3.67 -10.21
CA ASN A 171 -9.71 -3.30 -10.64
C ASN A 171 -10.49 -2.78 -9.42
N GLU A 172 -11.77 -2.46 -9.60
CA GLU A 172 -12.61 -1.93 -8.51
C GLU A 172 -12.74 -2.88 -7.30
N GLY A 173 -12.73 -4.20 -7.52
CA GLY A 173 -13.05 -5.19 -6.47
C GLY A 173 -11.84 -5.85 -5.79
N HIS A 174 -10.70 -5.96 -6.47
CA HIS A 174 -9.50 -6.58 -5.91
C HIS A 174 -8.23 -6.02 -6.53
N MET A 175 -7.17 -5.99 -5.74
CA MET A 175 -5.85 -5.69 -6.28
C MET A 175 -4.74 -6.43 -5.55
N TYR A 176 -3.63 -6.58 -6.24
CA TYR A 176 -2.41 -7.15 -5.70
C TYR A 176 -1.21 -6.71 -6.54
N MET A 177 -0.01 -7.09 -6.14
CA MET A 177 1.19 -6.82 -6.93
C MET A 177 2.07 -8.05 -7.09
N SER A 178 2.85 -8.07 -8.17
CA SER A 178 4.01 -8.94 -8.29
C SER A 178 5.28 -8.14 -8.04
N ILE A 179 6.18 -8.66 -7.21
CA ILE A 179 7.48 -8.06 -6.90
C ILE A 179 8.54 -9.13 -7.17
N ALA A 180 9.46 -8.85 -8.09
CA ALA A 180 10.48 -9.80 -8.54
C ALA A 180 9.87 -11.19 -8.84
N GLY A 181 8.76 -11.22 -9.57
CA GLY A 181 8.13 -12.47 -10.00
C GLY A 181 7.35 -13.26 -8.94
N LEU A 182 7.26 -12.80 -7.68
CA LEU A 182 6.36 -13.38 -6.67
C LEU A 182 5.09 -12.54 -6.54
N ARG A 183 3.95 -13.19 -6.28
CA ARG A 183 2.67 -12.52 -6.01
C ARG A 183 2.59 -12.16 -4.53
N PHE A 184 2.28 -10.91 -4.24
CA PHE A 184 1.95 -10.42 -2.92
C PHE A 184 0.47 -10.02 -2.90
N ASP A 185 -0.37 -10.84 -2.28
CA ASP A 185 -1.83 -10.74 -2.33
C ASP A 185 -2.47 -11.24 -1.02
N THR A 186 -3.43 -10.48 -0.51
CA THR A 186 -4.22 -10.81 0.69
C THR A 186 -4.95 -12.16 0.60
N SER A 187 -5.27 -12.65 -0.60
CA SER A 187 -5.90 -13.96 -0.83
C SER A 187 -5.08 -15.13 -0.30
N GLY A 188 -3.75 -14.98 -0.21
CA GLY A 188 -2.83 -16.04 0.21
C GLY A 188 -2.88 -16.34 1.70
N GLN A 189 -3.34 -15.37 2.51
CA GLN A 189 -3.32 -15.49 3.96
C GLN A 189 -4.14 -16.69 4.46
N LYS A 190 -5.32 -16.93 3.87
CA LYS A 190 -6.17 -18.08 4.25
C LYS A 190 -5.58 -19.44 3.83
N GLN A 191 -4.63 -19.45 2.88
CA GLN A 191 -4.10 -20.68 2.27
C GLN A 191 -2.73 -21.06 2.85
N SER A 192 -1.86 -20.08 3.10
CA SER A 192 -0.47 -20.30 3.52
C SER A 192 -0.08 -19.52 4.77
N GLY A 193 -1.00 -18.73 5.34
CA GLY A 193 -0.68 -17.81 6.44
C GLY A 193 0.23 -16.66 6.03
N SER A 194 0.41 -16.43 4.72
CA SER A 194 1.21 -15.34 4.16
C SER A 194 0.57 -14.76 2.90
N ARG A 195 0.73 -13.46 2.70
CA ARG A 195 0.39 -12.78 1.44
C ARG A 195 1.25 -13.24 0.26
N TRP A 196 2.44 -13.82 0.52
CA TRP A 196 3.35 -14.28 -0.53
C TRP A 196 2.91 -15.60 -1.16
N GLN A 197 2.87 -15.61 -2.48
CA GLN A 197 2.44 -16.72 -3.32
C GLN A 197 3.31 -16.81 -4.59
N ARG A 198 3.28 -17.97 -5.24
CA ARG A 198 3.78 -18.07 -6.62
C ARG A 198 2.90 -17.21 -7.54
N LEU A 199 3.53 -16.53 -8.50
CA LEU A 199 2.78 -15.74 -9.48
C LEU A 199 1.92 -16.66 -10.36
N ARG A 200 0.68 -16.25 -10.59
CA ARG A 200 -0.25 -16.96 -11.48
C ARG A 200 0.07 -16.61 -12.93
N ALA A 201 0.02 -17.60 -13.81
CA ALA A 201 0.31 -17.42 -15.24
C ALA A 201 -0.73 -16.58 -15.99
N ARG A 202 -1.97 -16.55 -15.48
CA ARG A 202 -3.11 -15.86 -16.10
C ARG A 202 -3.82 -14.98 -15.07
N ASN A 203 -4.16 -13.76 -15.49
CA ASN A 203 -4.99 -12.84 -14.72
C ASN A 203 -5.96 -12.17 -15.70
N GLY A 204 -7.25 -12.17 -15.39
CA GLY A 204 -8.30 -11.57 -16.21
C GLY A 204 -8.98 -10.42 -15.49
N GLY A 205 -9.63 -9.54 -16.24
CA GLY A 205 -10.43 -8.42 -15.69
C GLY A 205 -9.67 -7.44 -14.80
N VAL A 206 -8.36 -7.25 -15.01
CA VAL A 206 -7.52 -6.33 -14.22
C VAL A 206 -6.70 -5.42 -15.12
N SER A 207 -6.60 -4.14 -14.74
CA SER A 207 -5.59 -3.24 -15.27
C SER A 207 -4.22 -3.64 -14.73
N VAL A 208 -3.21 -3.62 -15.60
CA VAL A 208 -1.83 -3.88 -15.22
C VAL A 208 -1.04 -2.58 -15.30
N ARG A 209 -0.38 -2.23 -14.20
CA ARG A 209 0.41 -1.02 -14.03
C ARG A 209 1.77 -1.31 -13.41
N HIS A 210 2.72 -0.39 -13.49
CA HIS A 210 3.98 -0.47 -12.74
C HIS A 210 4.54 0.92 -12.44
N PRO A 211 5.37 1.05 -11.38
CA PRO A 211 6.16 2.25 -11.17
C PRO A 211 7.18 2.41 -12.31
N ALA A 212 7.38 3.63 -12.81
CA ALA A 212 8.42 3.97 -13.76
C ALA A 212 9.81 3.51 -13.27
N GLY A 213 10.58 2.91 -14.18
CA GLY A 213 11.92 2.40 -13.90
C GLY A 213 11.95 1.03 -13.19
N LEU A 214 10.80 0.44 -12.89
CA LEU A 214 10.67 -0.88 -12.24
C LEU A 214 9.89 -1.89 -13.07
#